data_AF-A0A7K4B8J9-F1
#
_entry.id   AF-A0A7K4B8J9-F1
#
_cell.length_a   1.000
_cell.length_b   1.000
_cell.length_c   1.000
_cell.angle_alpha   90.00
_cell.angle_beta   90.00
_cell.angle_gamma   90.00
#
_symmetry.space_group_name_H-M   'P 1'
#
loop_
_entity.id
_entity.type
_entity.pdbx_description
1 polymer ?
#
loop_
_entity_poly.entity_id
_entity_poly.type
_entity_poly.pdbx_seq_one_letter_code
_entity_poly.pdbx_strand_id
1 'polypeptide(L)' 'MKRIIDGHTYDTRISVLIGERQERGSFMYKTDDGDFYIYHSSEGKTEQLPRINPISRSVAIRRHFRYSINQMAFEDAFGQ' A
#
# COMPACT_ATOMS: atom_id res chain seq x y z
N MET A 1 10.32 -4.08 -7.32
CA MET A 1 9.95 -4.82 -8.54
C MET A 1 8.96 -3.90 -9.21
N LYS A 2 9.06 -3.66 -10.52
CA LYS A 2 8.06 -2.82 -11.18
C LYS A 2 6.83 -3.67 -11.52
N ARG A 3 5.63 -3.18 -11.21
CA ARG A 3 4.36 -3.84 -11.57
C ARG A 3 3.43 -2.85 -12.29
N ILE A 4 2.74 -3.32 -13.32
CA ILE A 4 1.80 -2.53 -14.12
C ILE A 4 0.37 -2.86 -13.70
N ILE A 5 -0.44 -1.85 -13.38
CA ILE A 5 -1.85 -1.97 -12.98
C ILE A 5 -2.59 -0.79 -13.55
N ASP A 6 -3.71 -1.03 -14.24
CA ASP A 6 -4.53 0.02 -14.85
C ASP A 6 -3.70 1.01 -15.69
N GLY A 7 -2.68 0.51 -16.40
CA GLY A 7 -1.76 1.31 -17.22
C GLY A 7 -0.66 2.05 -16.47
N HIS A 8 -0.62 1.98 -15.14
CA HIS A 8 0.36 2.67 -14.30
C HIS A 8 1.43 1.72 -13.77
N THR A 9 2.69 2.12 -13.87
CA THR A 9 3.84 1.33 -13.38
C THR A 9 4.23 1.77 -11.98
N TYR A 10 4.14 0.87 -11.02
CA TYR A 10 4.54 1.11 -9.63
C TYR A 10 5.85 0.41 -9.32
N ASP A 11 6.82 1.12 -8.74
CA ASP A 11 8.03 0.48 -8.22
C ASP A 11 7.90 0.14 -6.74
N THR A 12 7.59 -1.12 -6.50
CA THR A 12 7.39 -1.63 -5.13
C THR A 12 8.68 -1.72 -4.31
N ARG A 13 9.86 -1.55 -4.92
CA ARG A 13 11.15 -1.56 -4.18
C ARG A 13 11.46 -0.23 -3.50
N ILE A 14 11.06 0.88 -4.11
CA ILE A 14 11.32 2.23 -3.59
C ILE A 14 10.14 2.77 -2.79
N SER A 15 9.01 2.06 -2.82
CA SER A 15 7.82 2.43 -2.07
C SER A 15 7.98 2.11 -0.59
N VAL A 16 7.57 3.04 0.27
CA VAL A 16 7.65 2.90 1.72
C VAL A 16 6.33 2.33 2.25
N LEU A 17 6.42 1.33 3.11
CA LEU A 17 5.28 0.77 3.80
C LEU A 17 4.81 1.74 4.88
N ILE A 18 3.54 2.15 4.84
CA ILE A 18 2.99 3.15 5.77
C ILE A 18 1.92 2.57 6.71
N GLY A 19 1.37 1.40 6.37
CA GLY A 19 0.47 0.68 7.27
C GLY A 19 0.14 -0.73 6.82
N GLU A 20 -0.29 -1.54 7.78
CA GLU A 20 -0.62 -2.94 7.59
C GLU A 20 -1.98 -3.32 8.16
N ARG A 21 -2.60 -4.28 7.48
CA ARG A 21 -3.72 -5.06 8.00
C ARG A 21 -3.39 -6.53 7.83
N GLN A 22 -2.67 -7.07 8.81
CA GLN A 22 -2.05 -8.41 8.78
C GLN A 22 -3.07 -9.54 8.58
N GLU A 23 -4.23 -9.47 9.25
CA GLU A 23 -5.32 -10.46 9.09
C GLU A 23 -5.77 -10.67 7.63
N ARG A 24 -5.57 -9.65 6.79
CA ARG A 24 -5.97 -9.67 5.37
C ARG A 24 -4.77 -9.65 4.42
N GLY A 25 -3.55 -9.80 4.93
CA GLY A 25 -2.32 -9.69 4.13
C GLY A 25 -2.30 -8.42 3.27
N SER A 26 -2.81 -7.30 3.81
CA SER A 26 -2.98 -6.06 3.06
C SER A 26 -2.04 -4.99 3.59
N PHE A 27 -1.22 -4.44 2.70
CA PHE A 27 -0.09 -3.57 3.02
C PHE A 27 -0.24 -2.29 2.22
N MET A 28 -0.29 -1.14 2.89
CA MET A 28 -0.45 0.17 2.25
C MET A 28 0.91 0.83 2.09
N TYR A 29 1.22 1.24 0.87
CA TYR A 29 2.49 1.83 0.49
C TYR A 29 2.31 3.25 -0.06
N LYS A 30 3.38 4.03 0.07
CA LYS A 30 3.57 5.34 -0.55
C LYS A 30 4.80 5.28 -1.46
N THR A 31 4.66 5.75 -2.68
CA THR A 31 5.77 5.92 -3.63
C THR A 31 6.53 7.23 -3.35
N ASP A 32 7.72 7.37 -3.93
CA ASP A 32 8.48 8.62 -3.93
C ASP A 32 7.74 9.79 -4.60
N ASP A 33 7.00 9.50 -5.68
CA ASP A 33 6.14 10.46 -6.39
C ASP A 33 4.90 10.89 -5.58
N GLY A 34 4.67 10.29 -4.41
CA GLY A 34 3.56 10.61 -3.51
C GLY A 34 2.25 9.85 -3.80
N ASP A 35 2.26 8.92 -4.75
CA ASP A 35 1.14 8.01 -5.01
C ASP A 35 1.01 6.94 -3.92
N PHE A 36 -0.23 6.47 -3.73
CA PHE A 36 -0.57 5.45 -2.74
C PHE A 36 -1.16 4.21 -3.40
N TYR A 37 -0.82 3.04 -2.86
CA TYR A 37 -1.42 1.79 -3.29
C TYR A 37 -1.50 0.78 -2.14
N ILE A 38 -2.35 -0.23 -2.30
CA ILE A 38 -2.44 -1.37 -1.38
C ILE A 38 -1.94 -2.61 -2.11
N TYR A 39 -0.90 -3.22 -1.56
CA TYR A 39 -0.47 -4.57 -1.94
C TYR A 39 -1.22 -5.60 -1.11
N HIS A 40 -1.84 -6.56 -1.77
CA HIS A 40 -2.42 -7.75 -1.18
C HIS A 40 -1.47 -8.92 -1.43
N SER A 41 -0.84 -9.43 -0.36
CA SER A 41 -0.01 -10.62 -0.48
C SER A 41 -0.88 -11.82 -0.79
N SER A 42 -0.33 -12.75 -1.56
CA SER A 42 -0.95 -14.05 -1.83
C SER A 42 -0.39 -15.16 -0.94
N GLU A 43 0.36 -14.81 0.11
CA GLU A 43 0.95 -15.78 1.01
C GLU A 43 -0.14 -16.68 1.60
N GLY A 44 0.03 -18.00 1.43
CA GLY A 44 -0.95 -19.00 1.85
C GLY A 44 -2.08 -19.31 0.85
N LYS A 45 -2.12 -18.69 -0.34
CA LYS A 45 -3.08 -19.00 -1.41
C LYS A 45 -2.35 -19.35 -2.70
N THR A 46 -2.21 -20.65 -2.95
CA THR A 46 -1.50 -21.24 -4.10
C THR A 46 -2.03 -20.80 -5.48
N GLU A 47 -3.23 -20.25 -5.58
CA GLU A 47 -3.87 -19.89 -6.85
C GLU A 47 -4.08 -18.39 -7.07
N GLN A 48 -3.76 -17.53 -6.10
CA GLN A 48 -3.95 -16.08 -6.26
C GLN A 48 -2.62 -15.39 -6.52
N LEU A 49 -2.51 -14.64 -7.61
CA LEU A 49 -1.40 -13.71 -7.79
C LEU A 49 -1.55 -12.54 -6.80
N PRO A 50 -0.45 -12.01 -6.26
CA PRO A 50 -0.50 -10.79 -5.46
C PRO A 50 -1.13 -9.67 -6.27
N ARG A 51 -2.01 -8.89 -5.63
CA ARG A 51 -2.72 -7.78 -6.27
C ARG A 51 -2.20 -6.47 -5.71
N ILE A 52 -2.15 -5.46 -6.55
CA ILE A 52 -1.89 -4.10 -6.11
C ILE A 52 -3.06 -3.25 -6.58
N ASN A 53 -3.58 -2.43 -5.68
CA ASN A 53 -4.71 -1.56 -5.94
C ASN A 53 -4.27 -0.11 -5.72
N PRO A 54 -4.18 0.72 -6.78
CA PRO A 54 -4.01 2.15 -6.64
C PRO A 54 -5.13 2.75 -5.79
N ILE A 55 -4.80 3.69 -4.93
CA ILE A 55 -5.80 4.40 -4.11
C ILE A 55 -5.48 5.88 -4.09
N SER A 56 -6.52 6.71 -3.99
CA SER A 56 -6.31 8.14 -3.77
C SER A 56 -5.75 8.41 -2.38
N ARG A 57 -5.08 9.56 -2.22
CA ARG A 57 -4.60 10.06 -0.93
C ARG A 57 -5.69 10.07 0.15
N SER A 58 -6.91 10.50 -0.19
CA SER A 58 -8.04 10.50 0.75
C SER A 58 -8.44 9.09 1.21
N VAL A 59 -8.31 8.08 0.34
CA VAL A 59 -8.52 6.68 0.73
C VAL A 59 -7.38 6.19 1.62
N ALA A 60 -6.14 6.56 1.32
CA ALA A 60 -4.97 6.21 2.15
C ALA A 60 -5.08 6.79 3.56
N ILE A 61 -5.43 8.07 3.69
CA ILE A 61 -5.69 8.74 4.97
C ILE A 61 -6.76 8.00 5.77
N ARG A 62 -7.93 7.73 5.17
CA ARG A 62 -9.02 7.00 5.85
C ARG A 62 -8.60 5.60 6.30
N ARG A 63 -7.72 4.95 5.54
CA ARG A 63 -7.21 3.62 5.88
C ARG A 63 -6.15 3.64 6.97
N HIS A 64 -5.31 4.67 7.03
CA HIS A 64 -4.31 4.84 8.09
C HIS A 64 -4.97 4.82 9.47
N PHE A 65 -6.13 5.47 9.63
CA PHE A 65 -6.91 5.43 10.88
C PHE A 65 -7.66 4.11 11.13
N ARG A 66 -7.72 3.20 10.15
CA ARG A 66 -8.40 1.89 10.27
C ARG A 66 -7.44 0.71 10.33
N TYR A 67 -6.19 0.89 9.95
CA TYR A 67 -5.20 -0.17 9.93
C TYR A 67 -4.74 -0.45 11.35
N SER A 68 -4.54 -1.72 11.64
CA SER A 68 -4.18 -2.18 12.98
C SER A 68 -2.76 -1.78 13.36
N ILE A 69 -1.89 -1.57 12.37
CA ILE A 69 -0.50 -1.20 12.55
C ILE A 69 -0.16 -0.13 11.51
N ASN A 70 0.38 1.00 11.97
CA ASN A 70 0.95 2.03 11.11
C ASN A 70 2.46 2.03 11.32
N GLN A 71 3.21 2.03 10.21
CA GLN A 71 4.68 1.93 10.23
C GLN A 71 5.36 3.29 10.40
N MET A 72 4.59 4.37 10.36
CA MET A 72 5.05 5.74 10.52
C MET A 72 3.92 6.61 11.06
N ALA A 73 4.29 7.76 11.62
CA ALA A 73 3.33 8.76 12.06
C ALA A 73 2.55 9.33 10.87
N PHE A 74 1.38 9.90 11.15
CA PHE A 74 0.53 10.51 10.13
C PHE A 74 1.27 11.62 9.37
N GLU A 75 2.00 12.47 10.09
CA GLU A 75 2.73 13.61 9.53
C GLU A 75 3.81 13.14 8.55
N ASP A 76 4.57 12.11 8.90
CA ASP A 76 5.59 11.51 8.02
C ASP A 76 4.96 10.85 6.79
N ALA A 77 3.84 10.15 6.98
CA ALA A 77 3.13 9.47 5.90
C ALA A 77 2.55 10.45 4.88
N PHE A 78 1.96 11.55 5.33
CA PHE A 78 1.12 12.41 4.50
C PHE A 78 1.63 13.84 4.33
N GLY A 79 2.68 14.24 5.04
CA GLY A 79 3.30 15.58 4.98
C GLY A 79 2.39 16.68 5.53
N GLN A 80 1.66 16.40 6.62
CA GLN A 80 0.71 17.33 7.26
C GLN A 80 0.89 17.37 8.76
#